data_AF-A0A0C9SCY5-F1
#
_entry.id   AF-A0A0C9SCY5-F1
#
_cell.length_a   1.000
_cell.length_b   1.000
_cell.length_c   1.000
_cell.angle_alpha   90.00
_cell.angle_beta   90.00
_cell.angle_gamma   90.00
#
_symmetry.space_group_name_H-M   'P 1'
#
loop_
_entity.id
_entity.type
_entity.pdbx_description
1 polymer ?
#
loop_
_entity_poly.entity_id
_entity_poly.type
_entity_poly.pdbx_seq_one_letter_code
_entity_poly.pdbx_strand_id
1 'polypeptide(L)'
;MFMPLVGVIFGALAAPVEPGDEQALRDRQLLQRAYFLFVAAIITNNVVEVVASQDAQSLEQVFTTIIQGAVEFPDPVAQKTCFTILRKMVELWGGKDAEPHFVDFV
;
A
#
# COMPACT_ATOMS: atom_id res chain seq x y z
N MET A 1 -11.63 -5.59 -9.08
CA MET A 1 -10.41 -6.43 -9.32
C MET A 1 -9.22 -6.03 -8.43
N PHE A 2 -9.26 -4.89 -7.75
CA PHE A 2 -8.19 -4.42 -6.87
C PHE A 2 -7.86 -5.40 -5.73
N MET A 3 -8.80 -5.70 -4.83
CA MET A 3 -8.52 -6.57 -3.68
C MET A 3 -8.09 -8.00 -4.03
N PRO A 4 -8.64 -8.68 -5.05
CA PRO A 4 -8.11 -9.97 -5.49
C PRO A 4 -6.61 -9.93 -5.84
N LEU A 5 -6.14 -8.86 -6.49
CA LEU A 5 -4.73 -8.70 -6.81
C LEU A 5 -3.90 -8.41 -5.56
N VAL A 6 -4.37 -7.49 -4.70
CA VAL A 6 -3.73 -7.18 -3.42
C VAL A 6 -3.59 -8.43 -2.54
N GLY A 7 -4.62 -9.28 -2.50
CA GLY A 7 -4.60 -10.55 -1.77
C GLY A 7 -3.55 -11.52 -2.29
N VAL A 8 -3.38 -11.64 -3.61
CA VAL A 8 -2.31 -12.47 -4.21
C VAL A 8 -0.93 -11.93 -3.85
N ILE A 9 -0.73 -10.60 -3.94
CA ILE A 9 0.52 -9.95 -3.54
C ILE A 9 0.83 -10.22 -2.08
N PHE A 10 -0.14 -10.05 -1.18
CA PHE A 10 0.06 -10.31 0.25
C PHE A 10 0.32 -11.79 0.53
N GLY A 11 -0.35 -12.70 -0.16
CA GLY A 11 -0.04 -14.14 -0.08
C GLY A 11 1.41 -14.43 -0.44
N ALA A 12 1.90 -13.86 -1.54
CA ALA A 12 3.29 -14.00 -1.96
C ALA A 12 4.27 -13.32 -0.97
N LEU A 13 3.93 -12.14 -0.46
CA LEU A 13 4.71 -11.42 0.54
C LEU A 13 4.65 -12.05 1.94
N ALA A 14 3.73 -12.97 2.22
CA ALA A 14 3.64 -13.72 3.47
C ALA A 14 4.34 -15.07 3.38
N ALA A 15 4.61 -15.57 2.18
CA ALA A 15 5.26 -16.86 1.97
C ALA A 15 6.62 -16.93 2.72
N PRO A 16 6.94 -18.04 3.39
CA PRO A 16 8.23 -18.21 4.03
C PRO A 16 9.33 -18.21 2.97
N VAL A 17 10.46 -17.58 3.29
CA VAL A 17 11.67 -17.63 2.46
C VAL A 17 12.67 -18.57 3.12
N GLU A 18 13.25 -19.47 2.34
CA GLU A 18 14.23 -20.43 2.85
C GLU A 18 15.46 -19.70 3.41
N PRO A 19 15.99 -20.13 4.57
CA PRO A 19 17.20 -19.55 5.13
C PRO A 19 18.37 -19.69 4.14
N GLY A 20 18.99 -18.56 3.77
CA GLY A 20 20.09 -18.52 2.80
C GLY A 20 19.66 -18.30 1.35
N ASP A 21 18.37 -18.28 1.05
CA ASP A 21 17.88 -17.89 -0.28
C ASP A 21 17.85 -16.36 -0.43
N GLU A 22 19.01 -15.79 -0.75
CA GLU A 22 19.14 -14.36 -1.01
C GLU A 22 18.33 -13.89 -2.23
N GLN A 23 18.07 -14.77 -3.20
CA GLN A 23 17.32 -14.40 -4.39
C GLN A 23 15.85 -14.20 -4.06
N ALA A 24 15.25 -15.12 -3.31
CA ALA A 24 13.88 -14.98 -2.83
C ALA A 24 13.71 -13.77 -1.91
N LEU A 25 14.72 -13.43 -1.08
CA LEU A 25 14.70 -12.20 -0.29
C LEU A 25 14.67 -10.94 -1.17
N ARG A 26 15.50 -10.89 -2.22
CA ARG A 26 15.50 -9.77 -3.19
C ARG A 26 14.19 -9.68 -3.94
N ASP A 27 13.64 -10.80 -4.40
CA ASP A 27 12.38 -10.84 -5.14
C ASP A 27 11.20 -10.40 -4.26
N ARG A 28 11.19 -10.77 -2.97
CA ARG A 28 10.20 -10.28 -1.99
C ARG A 28 10.29 -8.76 -1.82
N GLN A 29 11.49 -8.20 -1.68
CA GLN A 29 11.70 -6.76 -1.59
C GLN A 29 11.23 -6.03 -2.86
N LEU A 30 11.55 -6.58 -4.04
CA LEU A 30 11.11 -6.05 -5.33
C LEU A 30 9.58 -6.08 -5.45
N LEU A 31 8.93 -7.17 -5.05
CA LEU A 31 7.47 -7.30 -5.05
C LEU A 31 6.83 -6.27 -4.12
N GLN A 32 7.37 -6.08 -2.92
CA GLN A 32 6.85 -5.10 -1.96
C GLN A 32 6.99 -3.67 -2.49
N ARG A 33 8.12 -3.35 -3.13
CA ARG A 33 8.29 -2.07 -3.83
C ARG A 33 7.31 -1.90 -4.99
N ALA A 34 7.10 -2.96 -5.79
CA ALA A 34 6.16 -2.94 -6.90
C ALA A 34 4.72 -2.71 -6.41
N TYR A 35 4.34 -3.28 -5.26
CA TYR A 35 3.07 -3.02 -4.60
C TYR A 35 2.90 -1.53 -4.26
N PHE A 36 3.89 -0.89 -3.64
CA PHE A 36 3.80 0.55 -3.35
C PHE A 36 3.70 1.40 -4.61
N LEU A 37 4.43 1.04 -5.68
CA LEU A 37 4.32 1.71 -6.97
C LEU A 37 2.93 1.54 -7.59
N PHE A 38 2.34 0.36 -7.47
CA PHE A 38 0.98 0.09 -7.93
C PHE A 38 -0.05 0.95 -7.19
N VAL A 39 0.00 0.99 -5.86
CA VAL A 39 -0.88 1.84 -5.05
C VAL A 39 -0.65 3.32 -5.37
N ALA A 40 0.61 3.76 -5.48
CA ALA A 40 0.93 5.12 -5.91
C ALA A 40 0.29 5.46 -7.25
N ALA A 41 0.41 4.58 -8.25
CA ALA A 41 -0.19 4.79 -9.55
C ALA A 41 -1.72 4.96 -9.47
N ILE A 42 -2.40 4.26 -8.55
CA ILE A 42 -3.85 4.42 -8.36
C ILE A 42 -4.18 5.79 -7.73
N ILE A 43 -3.51 6.11 -6.63
CA ILE A 43 -3.79 7.32 -5.84
C ILE A 43 -3.37 8.59 -6.62
N THR A 44 -2.27 8.57 -7.37
CA THR A 44 -1.76 9.76 -8.07
C THR A 44 -2.37 10.01 -9.45
N ASN A 45 -3.05 9.02 -10.06
CA ASN A 45 -3.65 9.16 -11.39
C ASN A 45 -5.18 9.30 -11.34
N ASN A 46 -5.74 9.86 -10.26
CA ASN A 46 -7.17 10.16 -10.11
C ASN A 46 -8.11 8.95 -10.27
N VAL A 47 -7.65 7.73 -9.98
CA VAL A 47 -8.47 6.51 -9.93
C VAL A 47 -8.66 6.03 -8.50
N VAL A 48 -8.64 6.96 -7.55
CA VAL A 48 -8.71 6.73 -6.10
C VAL A 48 -10.01 6.02 -5.68
N GLU A 49 -11.08 6.17 -6.46
CA GLU A 49 -12.38 5.49 -6.26
C GLU A 49 -12.25 3.95 -6.25
N VAL A 50 -11.24 3.41 -6.94
CA VAL A 50 -10.95 1.97 -6.90
C VAL A 50 -10.57 1.51 -5.48
N VAL A 51 -9.89 2.37 -4.72
CA VAL A 51 -9.56 2.12 -3.31
C VAL A 51 -10.75 2.44 -2.43
N ALA A 52 -11.38 3.62 -2.58
CA ALA A 52 -12.52 4.04 -1.76
C ALA A 52 -13.73 3.09 -1.84
N SER A 53 -13.91 2.37 -2.96
CA SER A 53 -15.00 1.40 -3.13
C SER A 53 -14.80 0.07 -2.41
N GLN A 54 -13.69 -0.13 -1.69
CA GLN A 54 -13.47 -1.34 -0.90
C GLN A 54 -14.14 -1.24 0.47
N ASP A 55 -14.37 -2.38 1.10
CA ASP A 55 -14.88 -2.43 2.47
C ASP A 55 -13.84 -1.90 3.49
N ALA A 56 -14.31 -1.57 4.70
CA ALA A 56 -13.49 -0.98 5.76
C ALA A 56 -12.25 -1.83 6.10
N GLN A 57 -12.38 -3.15 6.15
CA GLN A 57 -11.28 -4.04 6.50
C GLN A 57 -10.21 -4.04 5.40
N SER A 58 -10.65 -4.09 4.14
CA SER A 58 -9.76 -3.99 2.98
C SER A 58 -9.02 -2.64 2.92
N LEU A 59 -9.72 -1.54 3.23
CA LEU A 59 -9.14 -0.20 3.29
C LEU A 59 -8.08 -0.10 4.39
N GLU A 60 -8.42 -0.52 5.61
CA GLU A 60 -7.50 -0.54 6.75
C GLU A 60 -6.23 -1.34 6.40
N GLN A 61 -6.39 -2.53 5.81
CA GLN A 61 -5.26 -3.35 5.41
C GLN A 61 -4.33 -2.63 4.43
N VAL A 62 -4.88 -1.97 3.39
CA VAL A 62 -4.08 -1.19 2.44
C VAL A 62 -3.39 -0.03 3.15
N PHE A 63 -4.10 0.73 3.99
CA PHE A 63 -3.54 1.90 4.65
C PHE A 63 -2.43 1.53 5.64
N THR A 64 -2.62 0.48 6.44
CA THR A 64 -1.61 -0.04 7.37
C THR A 64 -0.34 -0.41 6.63
N THR A 65 -0.44 -1.04 5.46
CA THR A 65 0.76 -1.41 4.68
C THR A 65 1.53 -0.21 4.16
N ILE A 66 0.84 0.90 3.83
CA ILE A 66 1.48 2.14 3.38
C ILE A 66 2.19 2.82 4.57
N ILE A 67 1.56 2.87 5.75
CA ILE A 67 2.19 3.42 6.96
C ILE A 67 3.45 2.62 7.31
N GLN A 68 3.33 1.30 7.39
CA GLN A 68 4.48 0.42 7.65
C GLN A 68 5.56 0.59 6.58
N GLY A 69 5.16 0.70 5.31
CA GLY A 69 6.08 0.98 4.21
C GLY A 69 6.85 2.30 4.35
N ALA A 70 6.24 3.33 4.94
CA ALA A 70 6.87 4.62 5.18
C ALA A 70 7.88 4.61 6.34
N VAL A 71 7.69 3.73 7.33
CA VAL A 71 8.45 3.74 8.59
C VAL A 71 9.43 2.57 8.71
N GLU A 72 8.99 1.36 8.36
CA GLU A 72 9.69 0.10 8.67
C GLU A 72 10.49 -0.44 7.47
N PHE A 73 10.11 -0.09 6.24
CA PHE A 73 10.72 -0.70 5.06
C PHE A 73 12.13 -0.13 4.78
N PRO A 74 13.17 -0.95 4.57
CA PRO A 74 14.56 -0.50 4.51
C PRO A 74 15.00 0.12 3.17
N ASP A 75 14.07 0.36 2.22
CA ASP A 75 14.35 1.03 0.95
C ASP A 75 13.85 2.50 0.99
N PRO A 76 14.75 3.50 0.99
CA PRO A 76 14.38 4.92 1.02
C PRO A 76 13.49 5.36 -0.16
N VAL A 77 13.62 4.70 -1.31
CA VAL A 77 12.78 5.00 -2.48
C VAL A 77 11.34 4.60 -2.19
N ALA A 78 11.12 3.41 -1.66
CA ALA A 78 9.80 2.93 -1.28
C ALA A 78 9.21 3.70 -0.09
N GLN A 79 10.01 4.08 0.90
CA GLN A 79 9.56 4.97 1.98
C GLN A 79 9.03 6.30 1.42
N LYS A 80 9.79 6.95 0.52
CA LYS A 80 9.37 8.18 -0.15
C LYS A 80 8.09 7.98 -0.97
N THR A 81 7.95 6.84 -1.65
CA THR A 81 6.70 6.49 -2.36
C THR A 81 5.54 6.41 -1.37
N CYS A 82 5.69 5.73 -0.24
CA CYS A 82 4.66 5.64 0.79
C CYS A 82 4.27 7.00 1.37
N PHE A 83 5.24 7.86 1.70
CA PHE A 83 4.96 9.24 2.12
C PHE A 83 4.21 10.04 1.06
N THR A 84 4.54 9.85 -0.22
CA THR A 84 3.84 10.52 -1.32
C THR A 84 2.39 10.06 -1.42
N ILE A 85 2.14 8.76 -1.23
CA ILE A 85 0.78 8.20 -1.18
C ILE A 85 0.01 8.80 -0.01
N LEU A 86 0.55 8.75 1.21
CA LEU A 86 -0.10 9.27 2.42
C LEU A 86 -0.48 10.74 2.26
N ARG A 87 0.47 11.56 1.77
CA ARG A 87 0.20 12.98 1.50
C ARG A 87 -0.96 13.15 0.54
N LYS A 88 -1.01 12.36 -0.55
CA LYS A 88 -2.09 12.45 -1.53
C LYS A 88 -3.43 11.99 -0.98
N MET A 89 -3.45 10.96 -0.14
CA MET A 89 -4.65 10.54 0.56
C MET A 89 -5.19 11.64 1.48
N VAL A 90 -4.34 12.33 2.24
CA VAL A 90 -4.73 13.51 3.05
C VAL A 90 -5.27 14.64 2.17
N GLU A 91 -4.65 14.92 1.03
CA GLU A 91 -5.12 15.96 0.10
C GLU A 91 -6.49 15.62 -0.52
N LEU A 92 -6.78 14.34 -0.78
CA LEU A 92 -8.03 13.88 -1.39
C LEU A 92 -9.16 13.70 -0.37
N TRP A 93 -8.84 13.17 0.81
CA TRP A 93 -9.82 12.72 1.80
C TRP A 93 -9.74 13.44 3.14
N GLY A 94 -8.88 14.44 3.32
CA GLY A 94 -8.82 15.25 4.54
C GLY A 94 -9.82 16.42 4.59
N GLY A 95 -10.70 16.53 3.59
CA GLY A 95 -11.66 17.63 3.45
C GLY A 95 -13.01 17.40 4.13
N LYS A 96 -13.98 18.28 3.89
CA LYS A 96 -15.35 18.16 4.44
C LYS A 96 -16.15 16.98 3.89
N ASP A 97 -15.77 16.50 2.69
CA ASP A 97 -16.33 15.34 2.02
C ASP A 97 -15.37 14.13 2.10
N ALA A 98 -14.74 13.98 3.26
CA ALA A 98 -13.74 12.95 3.52
C ALA A 98 -14.31 11.54 3.33
N GLU A 99 -13.46 10.61 2.88
CA GLU A 99 -13.75 9.19 2.94
C GLU A 99 -13.87 8.78 4.42
N PRO A 100 -15.04 8.29 4.90
CA PRO A 100 -15.28 8.08 6.33
C PRO A 100 -14.24 7.17 6.98
N HIS A 101 -13.85 6.12 6.27
CA HIS A 101 -12.84 5.16 6.73
C HIS A 101 -11.42 5.73 6.75
N PHE A 102 -11.14 6.79 6.00
CA PHE A 102 -9.86 7.48 6.09
C PHE A 102 -9.80 8.38 7.33
N VAL A 103 -10.91 9.00 7.72
CA VAL A 103 -10.98 9.86 8.92
C VAL A 103 -10.76 9.04 10.20
N ASP A 104 -11.36 7.85 10.30
CA ASP A 104 -11.19 6.98 11.47
C ASP A 104 -9.79 6.37 11.58
N PHE A 105 -9.04 6.35 10.47
CA PHE A 105 -7.72 5.72 10.38
C PHE A 105 -6.54 6.65 10.75
N VAL A 106 -6.69 7.97 10.59
CA VAL A 106 -5.67 8.99 10.91
C VAL A 106 -5.71 9.39 12.38
#